data_AF-A0A5C4R0P7-F1
#
_entry.id   AF-A0A5C4R0P7-F1
#
_cell.length_a   1.000
_cell.length_b   1.000
_cell.length_c   1.000
_cell.angle_alpha   90.00
_cell.angle_beta   90.00
_cell.angle_gamma   90.00
#
_symmetry.space_group_name_H-M   'P 1'
#
loop_
_entity.id
_entity.type
_entity.pdbx_description
1 polymer ?
#
loop_
_entity_poly.entity_id
_entity_poly.type
_entity_poly.pdbx_seq_one_letter_code
_entity_poly.pdbx_strand_id
1 'polypeptide(L)'
;MSRRDNEAPMRARVPADIERPDRIAFGMSGRQLVILAVTGLLLYAVWTAVATLVHPLVFLAGAIPVAAGAFLLAVGRRDGIPLDAWALAALRHRRRPRRLVPADGPVIPAPAWVATTAGPGDRLPLPAPLRLPAKGITSDGLIDLGSDGTTGLVAASTVAFGLRTPAEQNGLVAGFARWLHSLDGPAQIVVRAQRVDLTYLADRFLAAAPGLAHPALEEAAHAHVAFLDDLAGQRELLHRQVTVAVRSRRGAHHAAHHAAEAVRALAGCEVPARVL
;
A
#
# COMPACT_ATOMS: atom_id res chain seq x y z
N MET A 1 -46.03 0.45 -17.54
CA MET A 1 -44.56 0.37 -17.52
C MET A 1 -44.06 1.22 -16.34
N SER A 2 -43.74 0.55 -15.23
CA SER A 2 -43.44 1.17 -13.93
C SER A 2 -42.06 1.82 -13.95
N ARG A 3 -41.99 3.12 -13.68
CA ARG A 3 -40.77 3.95 -13.64
C ARG A 3 -40.06 3.92 -12.28
N ARG A 4 -40.45 3.01 -11.37
CA ARG A 4 -40.03 3.01 -9.95
C ARG A 4 -38.82 2.12 -9.64
N ASP A 5 -38.34 1.31 -10.57
CA ASP A 5 -37.22 0.40 -10.30
C ASP A 5 -35.83 1.07 -10.46
N ASN A 6 -35.78 2.35 -10.86
CA ASN A 6 -34.54 3.07 -11.21
C ASN A 6 -33.98 3.99 -10.10
N GLU A 7 -34.62 4.05 -8.93
CA GLU A 7 -34.25 4.99 -7.84
C GLU A 7 -33.42 4.36 -6.73
N ALA A 8 -33.14 3.06 -6.78
CA ALA A 8 -32.21 2.46 -5.85
C ALA A 8 -30.78 2.89 -6.22
N PRO A 9 -29.96 3.36 -5.27
CA PRO A 9 -28.53 3.58 -5.53
C PRO A 9 -27.92 2.24 -5.96
N MET A 10 -27.09 2.29 -6.99
CA MET A 10 -26.42 1.13 -7.57
C MET A 10 -25.56 0.47 -6.48
N ARG A 11 -26.11 -0.59 -5.88
CA ARG A 11 -25.41 -1.42 -4.89
C ARG A 11 -24.72 -2.54 -5.65
N ALA A 12 -23.43 -2.35 -5.91
CA ALA A 12 -22.59 -3.48 -6.30
C ALA A 12 -22.52 -4.44 -5.10
N ARG A 13 -22.91 -5.71 -5.28
CA ARG A 13 -22.60 -6.76 -4.30
C ARG A 13 -21.09 -6.96 -4.33
N VAL A 14 -20.38 -6.25 -3.44
CA VAL A 14 -18.96 -6.50 -3.22
C VAL A 14 -18.86 -7.84 -2.50
N PRO A 15 -18.24 -8.87 -3.11
CA PRO A 15 -18.00 -10.12 -2.41
C PRO A 15 -17.19 -9.82 -1.15
N ALA A 16 -17.59 -10.38 -0.01
CA ALA A 16 -16.92 -10.15 1.26
C ALA A 16 -15.44 -10.60 1.27
N ASP A 17 -15.02 -11.40 0.29
CA ASP A 17 -13.68 -11.96 0.18
C ASP A 17 -13.21 -11.95 -1.28
N ILE A 18 -12.63 -10.82 -1.71
CA ILE A 18 -12.07 -10.63 -3.06
C ILE A 18 -10.75 -11.40 -3.21
N GLU A 19 -10.07 -11.72 -2.12
CA GLU A 19 -8.77 -12.41 -2.10
C GLU A 19 -8.88 -13.93 -1.85
N ARG A 20 -10.07 -14.51 -1.98
CA ARG A 20 -10.26 -15.94 -1.72
C ARG A 20 -9.42 -16.76 -2.70
N PRO A 21 -8.48 -17.59 -2.21
CA PRO A 21 -7.67 -18.42 -3.09
C PRO A 21 -8.54 -19.46 -3.78
N ASP A 22 -8.27 -19.68 -5.06
CA ASP A 22 -8.98 -20.68 -5.86
C ASP A 22 -8.74 -22.10 -5.29
N ARG A 23 -9.82 -22.87 -5.18
CA ARG A 23 -9.81 -24.21 -4.58
C ARG A 23 -9.89 -25.23 -5.70
N ILE A 24 -8.84 -26.06 -5.83
CA ILE A 24 -8.67 -26.95 -6.98
C ILE A 24 -9.18 -28.36 -6.67
N ALA A 25 -8.71 -28.95 -5.57
CA ALA A 25 -9.11 -30.31 -5.19
C ALA A 25 -9.23 -30.44 -3.67
N PHE A 26 -10.22 -31.22 -3.20
CA PHE A 26 -10.47 -31.49 -1.78
C PHE A 26 -10.61 -30.22 -0.90
N GLY A 27 -11.05 -29.10 -1.50
CA GLY A 27 -11.14 -27.81 -0.81
C GLY A 27 -9.80 -27.12 -0.54
N MET A 28 -8.69 -27.66 -1.05
CA MET A 28 -7.34 -27.10 -0.94
C MET A 28 -7.00 -26.22 -2.15
N SER A 29 -6.21 -25.17 -1.89
CA SER A 29 -5.62 -24.36 -2.95
C SER A 29 -4.52 -25.14 -3.70
N GLY A 30 -4.26 -24.78 -4.96
CA GLY A 30 -3.16 -25.39 -5.73
C GLY A 30 -1.81 -25.31 -5.00
N ARG A 31 -1.55 -24.19 -4.31
CA ARG A 31 -0.35 -24.00 -3.50
C ARG A 31 -0.22 -25.03 -2.38
N GLN A 32 -1.31 -25.30 -1.65
CA GLN A 32 -1.34 -26.28 -0.56
C GLN A 32 -1.06 -27.69 -1.08
N LEU A 33 -1.68 -28.06 -2.20
CA LEU A 33 -1.46 -29.35 -2.83
C LEU A 33 0.00 -29.52 -3.25
N VAL A 34 0.62 -28.49 -3.84
CA VAL A 34 2.03 -28.54 -4.24
C VAL A 34 2.93 -28.73 -3.02
N ILE A 35 2.74 -27.98 -1.93
CA ILE A 35 3.57 -28.11 -0.72
C ILE A 35 3.47 -29.52 -0.14
N LEU A 36 2.25 -30.05 -0.01
CA LEU A 36 2.01 -31.37 0.56
C LEU A 36 2.52 -32.49 -0.35
N ALA A 37 2.29 -32.39 -1.67
CA ALA A 37 2.73 -33.38 -2.64
C ALA A 37 4.26 -33.45 -2.72
N VAL A 38 4.94 -32.29 -2.79
CA VAL A 38 6.41 -32.24 -2.81
C VAL A 38 6.98 -32.79 -1.51
N THR A 39 6.41 -32.45 -0.35
CA THR A 39 6.86 -32.99 0.94
C THR A 39 6.67 -34.50 1.00
N GLY A 40 5.51 -35.01 0.58
CA GLY A 40 5.23 -36.44 0.54
C GLY A 40 6.20 -37.19 -0.39
N LEU A 41 6.48 -36.64 -1.58
CA LEU A 41 7.43 -37.22 -2.52
C LEU A 41 8.85 -37.25 -1.97
N LEU A 42 9.29 -36.19 -1.28
CA LEU A 42 10.60 -36.14 -0.63
C LEU A 42 10.71 -37.17 0.50
N LEU A 43 9.70 -37.26 1.38
CA LEU A 43 9.67 -38.27 2.44
C LEU A 43 9.70 -39.68 1.85
N TYR A 44 8.95 -39.93 0.78
CA TYR A 44 8.97 -41.20 0.08
C TYR A 44 10.34 -41.52 -0.52
N ALA A 45 10.99 -40.55 -1.18
CA ALA A 45 12.32 -40.73 -1.75
C ALA A 45 13.40 -41.00 -0.69
N VAL A 46 13.33 -40.33 0.47
CA VAL A 46 14.24 -40.61 1.59
C VAL A 46 13.97 -41.98 2.18
N TRP A 47 12.70 -42.38 2.31
CA TRP A 47 12.34 -43.72 2.75
C TRP A 47 12.93 -44.78 1.83
N THR A 48 12.73 -44.69 0.52
CA THR A 48 13.23 -45.69 -0.44
C THR A 48 14.76 -45.82 -0.40
N ALA A 49 15.49 -44.74 -0.16
CA ALA A 49 16.94 -44.76 -0.02
C ALA A 49 17.44 -45.43 1.28
N VAL A 50 16.66 -45.37 2.35
CA VAL A 50 17.11 -45.74 3.71
C VAL A 50 16.36 -46.96 4.28
N ALA A 51 15.33 -47.46 3.58
CA ALA A 51 14.46 -48.54 4.03
C ALA A 51 15.18 -49.86 4.38
N THR A 52 16.35 -50.10 3.80
CA THR A 52 17.18 -51.28 4.10
C THR A 52 18.05 -51.12 5.35
N LEU A 53 18.27 -49.89 5.82
CA LEU A 53 19.15 -49.58 6.95
C LEU A 53 18.37 -49.19 8.21
N VAL A 54 17.20 -48.57 8.08
CA VAL A 54 16.46 -47.99 9.21
C VAL A 54 15.13 -48.71 9.43
N HIS A 55 14.86 -49.04 10.68
CA HIS A 55 13.58 -49.63 11.08
C HIS A 55 12.41 -48.68 10.73
N PRO A 56 11.31 -49.17 10.12
CA PRO A 56 10.20 -48.32 9.67
C PRO A 56 9.65 -47.38 10.74
N LEU A 57 9.57 -47.85 12.00
CA LEU A 57 9.08 -47.03 13.13
C LEU A 57 9.98 -45.83 13.44
N VAL A 58 11.30 -45.98 13.31
CA VAL A 58 12.27 -44.89 13.56
C VAL A 58 12.15 -43.84 12.46
N PHE A 59 11.98 -44.28 11.20
CA PHE A 59 11.73 -43.37 10.10
C PHE A 59 10.40 -42.61 10.28
N LEU A 60 9.32 -43.31 10.63
CA LEU A 60 8.01 -42.69 10.89
C LEU A 60 8.07 -41.66 12.01
N ALA A 61 8.76 -41.96 13.11
CA ALA A 61 8.94 -41.02 14.21
C ALA A 61 9.60 -39.70 13.77
N GLY A 62 10.55 -39.76 12.83
CA GLY A 62 11.16 -38.57 12.21
C GLY A 62 10.30 -37.92 11.13
N ALA A 63 9.54 -38.69 10.36
CA ALA A 63 8.71 -38.19 9.27
C ALA A 63 7.46 -37.43 9.77
N ILE A 64 6.87 -37.84 10.89
CA ILE A 64 5.68 -37.20 11.49
C ILE A 64 5.89 -35.69 11.75
N PRO A 65 6.93 -35.23 12.47
CA PRO A 65 7.12 -33.80 12.70
C PRO A 65 7.38 -33.02 11.42
N VAL A 66 8.03 -33.62 10.41
CA VAL A 66 8.24 -33.00 9.10
C VAL A 66 6.92 -32.83 8.36
N ALA A 67 6.09 -33.88 8.30
CA ALA A 67 4.77 -33.84 7.69
C ALA A 67 3.84 -32.85 8.39
N ALA A 68 3.85 -32.83 9.73
CA ALA A 68 3.10 -31.87 10.53
C ALA A 68 3.56 -30.43 10.27
N GLY A 69 4.87 -30.19 10.18
CA GLY A 69 5.44 -28.89 9.83
C GLY A 69 5.03 -28.43 8.43
N ALA A 70 5.05 -29.32 7.43
CA ALA A 70 4.60 -29.01 6.08
C ALA A 70 3.09 -28.73 6.02
N PHE A 71 2.29 -29.47 6.78
CA PHE A 71 0.85 -29.22 6.90
C PHE A 71 0.58 -27.85 7.53
N LEU A 72 1.27 -27.52 8.63
CA LEU A 72 1.18 -26.20 9.26
C LEU A 72 1.61 -25.09 8.28
N LEU A 73 2.69 -25.27 7.52
CA LEU A 73 3.12 -24.30 6.52
C LEU A 73 2.10 -24.11 5.39
N ALA A 74 1.44 -25.19 4.95
CA ALA A 74 0.45 -25.16 3.88
C ALA A 74 -0.87 -24.50 4.31
N VAL A 75 -1.37 -24.85 5.51
CA VAL A 75 -2.69 -24.44 5.99
C VAL A 75 -2.63 -23.19 6.86
N GLY A 76 -1.57 -23.03 7.64
CA GLY A 76 -1.46 -21.97 8.63
C GLY A 76 -1.37 -20.59 8.01
N ARG A 77 -1.94 -19.63 8.74
CA ARG A 77 -1.87 -18.20 8.42
C ARG A 77 -1.50 -17.42 9.66
N ARG A 78 -0.79 -16.32 9.45
CA ARG A 78 -0.47 -15.34 10.48
C ARG A 78 -0.82 -13.96 9.94
N ASP A 79 -1.68 -13.23 10.65
CA ASP A 79 -2.10 -11.87 10.28
C ASP A 79 -2.65 -11.77 8.83
N GLY A 80 -3.36 -12.81 8.39
CA GLY A 80 -3.88 -12.89 7.02
C GLY A 80 -2.85 -13.33 5.96
N ILE A 81 -1.57 -13.48 6.30
CA ILE A 81 -0.52 -13.95 5.39
C ILE A 81 -0.34 -15.47 5.54
N PRO A 82 -0.24 -16.26 4.46
CA PRO A 82 0.02 -17.69 4.59
C PRO A 82 1.44 -17.95 5.13
N LEU A 83 1.59 -18.99 5.95
CA LEU A 83 2.83 -19.22 6.71
C LEU A 83 4.06 -19.47 5.85
N ASP A 84 3.90 -20.06 4.66
CA ASP A 84 4.95 -20.21 3.66
C ASP A 84 5.50 -18.87 3.16
N ALA A 85 4.60 -17.93 2.81
CA ALA A 85 4.98 -16.57 2.43
C ALA A 85 5.60 -15.81 3.59
N TRP A 86 5.07 -16.00 4.81
CA TRP A 86 5.64 -15.41 6.01
C TRP A 86 7.05 -15.94 6.30
N ALA A 87 7.26 -17.26 6.23
CA ALA A 87 8.57 -17.87 6.44
C ALA A 87 9.58 -17.45 5.36
N LEU A 88 9.14 -17.35 4.10
CA LEU A 88 9.97 -16.85 3.01
C LEU A 88 10.32 -15.37 3.20
N ALA A 89 9.36 -14.55 3.63
CA ALA A 89 9.61 -13.15 3.96
C ALA A 89 10.58 -13.01 5.13
N ALA A 90 10.45 -13.84 6.18
CA ALA A 90 11.37 -13.88 7.31
C ALA A 90 12.78 -14.32 6.89
N LEU A 91 12.90 -15.35 6.05
CA LEU A 91 14.19 -15.81 5.52
C LEU A 91 14.84 -14.73 4.64
N ARG A 92 14.07 -14.09 3.77
CA ARG A 92 14.53 -12.96 2.96
C ARG A 92 14.98 -11.81 3.85
N HIS A 93 14.18 -11.42 4.84
CA HIS A 93 14.52 -10.35 5.78
C HIS A 93 15.80 -10.67 6.57
N ARG A 94 15.96 -11.91 7.05
CA ARG A 94 17.18 -12.35 7.75
C ARG A 94 18.42 -12.26 6.86
N ARG A 95 18.28 -12.49 5.55
CA ARG A 95 19.37 -12.39 4.56
C ARG A 95 19.56 -10.97 4.01
N ARG A 96 18.67 -10.01 4.29
CA ARG A 96 18.80 -8.63 3.80
C ARG A 96 19.93 -7.90 4.55
N PRO A 97 20.69 -7.04 3.87
CA PRO A 97 21.67 -6.18 4.53
C PRO A 97 20.95 -5.24 5.51
N ARG A 98 21.50 -5.12 6.73
CA ARG A 98 20.91 -4.30 7.81
C ARG A 98 21.45 -2.87 7.85
N ARG A 99 22.54 -2.59 7.11
CA ARG A 99 23.15 -1.27 6.99
C ARG A 99 23.08 -0.85 5.53
N LEU A 100 22.34 0.23 5.27
CA LEU A 100 22.13 0.79 3.95
C LEU A 100 22.65 2.22 3.92
N VAL A 101 23.35 2.59 2.86
CA VAL A 101 23.93 3.95 2.70
C VAL A 101 23.54 4.50 1.33
N PRO A 102 23.19 5.79 1.21
CA PRO A 102 23.02 6.44 -0.10
C PRO A 102 24.32 6.33 -0.90
N ALA A 103 24.32 5.53 -1.96
CA ALA A 103 25.47 5.33 -2.82
C ALA A 103 24.97 5.01 -4.25
N ASP A 104 25.48 5.74 -5.23
CA ASP A 104 25.11 5.58 -6.65
C ASP A 104 25.81 4.39 -7.31
N GLY A 105 26.77 3.77 -6.61
CA GLY A 105 27.60 2.68 -7.11
C GLY A 105 27.90 1.61 -6.06
N PRO A 106 28.78 0.65 -6.38
CA PRO A 106 29.24 -0.34 -5.42
C PRO A 106 29.99 0.35 -4.26
N VAL A 107 29.66 -0.04 -3.03
CA VAL A 107 30.35 0.47 -1.84
C VAL A 107 31.75 -0.11 -1.78
N ILE A 108 32.76 0.76 -1.81
CA ILE A 108 34.17 0.39 -1.81
C ILE A 108 34.62 0.16 -0.35
N PRO A 109 35.39 -0.91 -0.06
CA PRO A 109 35.95 -1.11 1.27
C PRO A 109 36.87 0.04 1.68
N ALA A 110 36.86 0.34 2.97
CA ALA A 110 37.79 1.31 3.54
C ALA A 110 39.25 0.88 3.22
N PRO A 111 40.14 1.83 2.89
CA PRO A 111 41.55 1.55 2.71
C PRO A 111 42.16 0.85 3.93
N ALA A 112 43.18 0.00 3.71
CA ALA A 112 43.76 -0.83 4.76
C ALA A 112 44.38 -0.06 5.94
N TRP A 113 44.70 1.22 5.77
CA TRP A 113 45.24 2.09 6.82
C TRP A 113 44.16 2.65 7.77
N VAL A 114 42.88 2.48 7.45
CA VAL A 114 41.77 2.89 8.31
C VAL A 114 41.59 1.84 9.41
N ALA A 115 42.15 2.11 10.59
CA ALA A 115 41.93 1.33 11.79
C ALA A 115 40.49 1.54 12.30
N THR A 116 39.81 0.46 12.66
CA THR A 116 38.46 0.51 13.22
C THR A 116 38.51 0.03 14.67
N THR A 117 37.57 0.49 15.49
CA THR A 117 37.50 0.16 16.93
C THR A 117 37.26 -1.33 17.23
N ALA A 118 37.07 -2.18 16.22
CA ALA A 118 36.77 -3.60 16.36
C ALA A 118 38.01 -4.52 16.43
N GLY A 119 39.23 -3.97 16.34
CA GLY A 119 40.48 -4.72 16.53
C GLY A 119 41.25 -5.02 15.23
N PRO A 120 42.49 -5.55 15.33
CA PRO A 120 43.35 -5.76 14.18
C PRO A 120 42.86 -6.91 13.29
N GLY A 121 42.63 -6.63 11.99
CA GLY A 121 42.27 -7.64 10.99
C GLY A 121 40.77 -7.79 10.70
N ASP A 122 39.91 -7.08 11.43
CA ASP A 122 38.46 -7.22 11.27
C ASP A 122 37.93 -6.29 10.16
N ARG A 123 37.56 -6.87 9.01
CA ARG A 123 36.92 -6.13 7.91
C ARG A 123 35.51 -5.76 8.36
N LEU A 124 35.24 -4.46 8.55
CA LEU A 124 33.88 -4.00 8.80
C LEU A 124 32.92 -4.56 7.74
N PRO A 125 31.74 -5.07 8.12
CA PRO A 125 30.75 -5.51 7.15
C PRO A 125 30.38 -4.30 6.28
N LEU A 126 30.71 -4.41 4.99
CA LEU A 126 30.41 -3.40 3.98
C LEU A 126 28.90 -3.11 3.98
N PRO A 127 28.47 -1.86 4.17
CA PRO A 127 27.07 -1.52 4.02
C PRO A 127 26.65 -1.75 2.55
N ALA A 128 25.39 -2.09 2.35
CA ALA A 128 24.85 -2.21 1.01
C ALA A 128 24.32 -0.84 0.52
N PRO A 129 24.27 -0.59 -0.79
CA PRO A 129 23.68 0.64 -1.32
C PRO A 129 22.18 0.69 -1.02
N LEU A 130 21.72 1.85 -0.54
CA LEU A 130 20.32 2.15 -0.31
C LEU A 130 19.63 2.35 -1.66
N ARG A 131 18.77 1.40 -2.04
CA ARG A 131 17.94 1.51 -3.25
C ARG A 131 16.57 2.04 -2.85
N LEU A 132 16.33 3.33 -3.14
CA LEU A 132 15.02 3.93 -2.93
C LEU A 132 14.03 3.47 -4.02
N PRO A 133 12.73 3.32 -3.69
CA PRO A 133 11.70 2.96 -4.67
C PRO A 133 11.54 3.98 -5.80
N ALA A 134 11.82 5.25 -5.52
CA ALA A 134 11.86 6.34 -6.50
C ALA A 134 13.31 6.79 -6.68
N LYS A 135 13.70 7.00 -7.95
CA LYS A 135 15.01 7.53 -8.33
C LYS A 135 15.04 9.06 -8.37
N GLY A 136 13.91 9.69 -8.61
CA GLY A 136 13.79 11.14 -8.68
C GLY A 136 12.48 11.60 -9.29
N ILE A 137 12.43 12.89 -9.59
CA ILE A 137 11.33 13.54 -10.29
C ILE A 137 11.84 13.95 -11.67
N THR A 138 11.09 13.63 -12.72
CA THR A 138 11.43 14.01 -14.11
C THR A 138 11.21 15.50 -14.33
N SER A 139 11.70 16.03 -15.47
CA SER A 139 11.42 17.42 -15.87
C SER A 139 9.93 17.75 -15.96
N ASP A 140 9.11 16.74 -16.20
CA ASP A 140 7.66 16.85 -16.39
C ASP A 140 6.88 16.66 -15.07
N GLY A 141 7.57 16.62 -13.92
CA GLY A 141 6.94 16.45 -12.59
C GLY A 141 6.56 15.01 -12.24
N LEU A 142 6.93 14.03 -13.06
CA LEU A 142 6.59 12.62 -12.85
C LEU A 142 7.61 11.93 -11.93
N ILE A 143 7.19 10.88 -11.23
CA ILE A 143 8.09 10.08 -10.38
C ILE A 143 8.77 9.00 -11.23
N ASP A 144 10.10 9.03 -11.27
CA ASP A 144 10.91 7.96 -11.88
C ASP A 144 11.07 6.78 -10.91
N LEU A 145 10.60 5.60 -11.30
CA LEU A 145 10.76 4.34 -10.57
C LEU A 145 11.86 3.45 -11.19
N GLY A 146 12.64 3.97 -12.13
CA GLY A 146 13.69 3.24 -12.83
C GLY A 146 13.12 2.10 -13.67
N SER A 147 13.53 0.86 -13.38
CA SER A 147 13.07 -0.32 -14.12
C SER A 147 11.57 -0.57 -13.98
N ASP A 148 10.93 0.00 -12.96
CA ASP A 148 9.49 -0.13 -12.76
C ASP A 148 8.66 0.90 -13.52
N GLY A 149 9.31 1.80 -14.27
CA GLY A 149 8.68 2.79 -15.14
C GLY A 149 8.55 4.17 -14.50
N THR A 150 7.56 4.93 -14.96
CA THR A 150 7.29 6.30 -14.53
C THR A 150 5.87 6.40 -13.98
N THR A 151 5.67 7.20 -12.94
CA THR A 151 4.36 7.38 -12.29
C THR A 151 3.95 8.84 -12.27
N GLY A 152 2.76 9.13 -12.78
CA GLY A 152 2.11 10.43 -12.60
C GLY A 152 1.27 10.41 -11.32
N LEU A 153 1.30 11.52 -10.57
CA LEU A 153 0.44 11.71 -9.41
C LEU A 153 -0.65 12.72 -9.71
N VAL A 154 -1.87 12.38 -9.31
CA VAL A 154 -3.06 13.23 -9.43
C VAL A 154 -3.63 13.44 -8.04
N ALA A 155 -3.65 14.70 -7.60
CA ALA A 155 -4.39 15.08 -6.41
C ALA A 155 -5.86 15.22 -6.77
N ALA A 156 -6.72 14.54 -6.01
CA ALA A 156 -8.17 14.58 -6.17
C ALA A 156 -8.83 15.09 -4.88
N SER A 157 -9.95 15.78 -5.04
CA SER A 157 -10.83 16.17 -3.94
C SER A 157 -11.86 15.05 -3.66
N THR A 158 -12.84 15.35 -2.82
CA THR A 158 -14.00 14.51 -2.54
C THR A 158 -15.27 15.18 -3.01
N VAL A 159 -16.27 14.39 -3.39
CA VAL A 159 -17.63 14.85 -3.67
C VAL A 159 -18.56 14.51 -2.50
N ALA A 160 -19.56 15.34 -2.22
CA ALA A 160 -20.58 15.09 -1.19
C ALA A 160 -21.59 14.03 -1.64
N PHE A 161 -21.10 12.81 -1.91
CA PHE A 161 -21.84 11.71 -2.53
C PHE A 161 -23.15 11.38 -1.82
N GLY A 162 -23.14 11.36 -0.48
CA GLY A 162 -24.32 11.05 0.33
C GLY A 162 -25.43 12.11 0.30
N LEU A 163 -25.15 13.32 -0.18
CA LEU A 163 -26.13 14.40 -0.33
C LEU A 163 -26.75 14.44 -1.74
N ARG A 164 -26.30 13.59 -2.66
CA ARG A 164 -26.79 13.52 -4.04
C ARG A 164 -28.04 12.64 -4.15
N THR A 165 -28.87 12.93 -5.14
CA THR A 165 -30.01 12.06 -5.51
C THR A 165 -29.50 10.69 -6.00
N PRO A 166 -30.31 9.61 -5.92
CA PRO A 166 -29.88 8.29 -6.40
C PRO A 166 -29.46 8.26 -7.88
N ALA A 167 -30.13 9.05 -8.74
CA ALA A 167 -29.78 9.16 -10.15
C ALA A 167 -28.40 9.81 -10.36
N GLU A 168 -28.10 10.89 -9.62
CA GLU A 168 -26.78 11.52 -9.63
C GLU A 168 -25.71 10.57 -9.10
N GLN A 169 -25.98 9.88 -7.98
CA GLN A 169 -25.08 8.87 -7.43
C GLN A 169 -24.74 7.80 -8.47
N ASN A 170 -25.75 7.27 -9.17
CA ASN A 170 -25.56 6.27 -10.22
C ASN A 170 -24.73 6.81 -11.39
N GLY A 171 -24.95 8.07 -11.79
CA GLY A 171 -24.14 8.74 -12.81
C GLY A 171 -22.66 8.86 -12.41
N LEU A 172 -22.41 9.28 -11.17
CA LEU A 172 -21.05 9.40 -10.61
C LEU A 172 -20.34 8.04 -10.54
N VAL A 173 -21.03 7.01 -10.04
CA VAL A 173 -20.43 5.66 -9.96
C VAL A 173 -20.20 5.09 -11.36
N ALA A 174 -21.08 5.33 -12.32
CA ALA A 174 -20.87 4.91 -13.71
C ALA A 174 -19.67 5.63 -14.36
N GLY A 175 -19.48 6.92 -14.09
CA GLY A 175 -18.30 7.67 -14.53
C GLY A 175 -17.01 7.10 -13.95
N PHE A 176 -16.99 6.85 -12.64
CA PHE A 176 -15.86 6.27 -11.96
C PHE A 176 -15.55 4.85 -12.46
N ALA A 177 -16.57 4.03 -12.70
CA ALA A 177 -16.41 2.70 -13.28
C ALA A 177 -15.83 2.74 -14.70
N ARG A 178 -16.26 3.69 -15.55
CA ARG A 178 -15.66 3.87 -16.89
C ARG A 178 -14.18 4.22 -16.81
N TRP A 179 -13.79 5.08 -15.87
CA TRP A 179 -12.38 5.38 -15.63
C TRP A 179 -11.59 4.14 -15.20
N LEU A 180 -12.10 3.38 -14.22
CA LEU A 180 -11.44 2.15 -13.78
C LEU A 180 -11.30 1.13 -14.92
N HIS A 181 -12.28 1.04 -15.83
CA HIS A 181 -12.21 0.19 -17.02
C HIS A 181 -11.28 0.72 -18.11
N SER A 182 -10.93 2.01 -18.13
CA SER A 182 -9.99 2.58 -19.10
C SER A 182 -8.52 2.38 -18.72
N LEU A 183 -8.24 2.04 -17.45
CA LEU A 183 -6.89 1.80 -16.97
C LEU A 183 -6.22 0.62 -17.70
N ASP A 184 -5.17 0.90 -18.46
CA ASP A 184 -4.36 -0.09 -19.17
C ASP A 184 -3.11 -0.52 -18.39
N GLY A 185 -2.98 -0.03 -17.15
CA GLY A 185 -1.83 -0.24 -16.28
C GLY A 185 -2.18 -0.07 -14.80
N PRO A 186 -1.21 -0.32 -13.90
CA PRO A 186 -1.43 -0.24 -12.46
C PRO A 186 -1.76 1.20 -12.03
N ALA A 187 -2.91 1.36 -11.37
CA ALA A 187 -3.26 2.58 -10.66
C ALA A 187 -3.41 2.30 -9.16
N GLN A 188 -3.05 3.27 -8.33
CA GLN A 188 -3.23 3.20 -6.88
C GLN A 188 -3.96 4.45 -6.40
N ILE A 189 -5.06 4.23 -5.67
CA ILE A 189 -5.82 5.32 -5.04
C ILE A 189 -5.49 5.29 -3.55
N VAL A 190 -4.82 6.33 -3.09
CA VAL A 190 -4.45 6.50 -1.69
C VAL A 190 -5.37 7.56 -1.08
N VAL A 191 -6.18 7.15 -0.12
CA VAL A 191 -7.00 8.06 0.69
C VAL A 191 -6.37 8.16 2.06
N ARG A 192 -5.80 9.33 2.37
CA ARG A 192 -5.29 9.63 3.71
C ARG A 192 -6.30 10.51 4.44
N ALA A 193 -6.73 10.07 5.62
CA ALA A 193 -7.47 10.90 6.55
C ALA A 193 -6.52 11.37 7.67
N GLN A 194 -6.47 12.67 7.91
CA GLN A 194 -5.71 13.28 9.00
C GLN A 194 -6.66 14.07 9.88
N ARG A 195 -6.48 13.96 11.20
CA ARG A 195 -7.18 14.83 12.14
C ARG A 195 -6.71 16.27 11.89
N VAL A 196 -7.68 17.16 11.76
CA VAL A 196 -7.41 18.60 11.65
C VAL A 196 -7.21 19.13 13.05
N ASP A 197 -6.04 19.71 13.27
CA ASP A 197 -5.76 20.49 14.46
C ASP A 197 -6.02 21.97 14.13
N LEU A 198 -6.99 22.57 14.82
CA LEU A 198 -7.36 23.98 14.67
C LEU A 198 -6.63 24.88 15.67
N THR A 199 -5.93 24.33 16.66
CA THR A 199 -5.28 25.11 17.72
C THR A 199 -4.29 26.11 17.14
N TYR A 200 -3.48 25.69 16.16
CA TYR A 200 -2.57 26.61 15.48
C TYR A 200 -3.29 27.80 14.82
N LEU A 201 -4.46 27.58 14.20
CA LEU A 201 -5.22 28.65 13.56
C LEU A 201 -5.84 29.58 14.60
N ALA A 202 -6.39 29.01 15.68
CA ALA A 202 -6.92 29.76 16.81
C ALA A 202 -5.85 30.67 17.44
N ASP A 203 -4.67 30.13 17.74
CA ASP A 203 -3.54 30.86 18.31
C ASP A 203 -3.10 32.02 17.40
N ARG A 204 -3.09 31.81 16.07
CA ARG A 204 -2.78 32.89 15.13
C ARG A 204 -3.81 34.02 15.18
N PHE A 205 -5.10 33.70 15.28
CA PHE A 205 -6.13 34.73 15.39
C PHE A 205 -6.00 35.50 16.70
N LEU A 206 -5.76 34.81 17.82
CA LEU A 206 -5.53 35.45 19.12
C LEU A 206 -4.30 36.36 19.12
N ALA A 207 -3.21 35.92 18.50
CA ALA A 207 -1.99 36.73 18.42
C ALA A 207 -2.15 37.98 17.54
N ALA A 208 -2.97 37.91 16.49
CA ALA A 208 -3.20 39.02 15.56
C ALA A 208 -4.31 39.98 16.04
N ALA A 209 -5.23 39.52 16.88
CA ALA A 209 -6.42 40.27 17.28
C ALA A 209 -6.12 41.67 17.87
N PRO A 210 -5.13 41.87 18.76
CA PRO A 210 -4.83 43.18 19.34
C PRO A 210 -4.25 44.20 18.33
N GLY A 211 -3.76 43.72 17.18
CA GLY A 211 -3.19 44.56 16.12
C GLY A 211 -4.20 45.01 15.07
N LEU A 212 -5.49 44.67 15.23
CA LEU A 212 -6.52 45.00 14.26
C LEU A 212 -6.93 46.48 14.38
N ALA A 213 -7.22 47.09 13.23
CA ALA A 213 -7.45 48.54 13.13
C ALA A 213 -8.74 49.02 13.82
N HIS A 214 -9.65 48.12 14.20
CA HIS A 214 -10.94 48.46 14.79
C HIS A 214 -11.33 47.45 15.88
N PRO A 215 -11.83 47.89 17.05
CA PRO A 215 -12.13 47.00 18.19
C PRO A 215 -13.17 45.91 17.86
N ALA A 216 -14.16 46.22 17.01
CA ALA A 216 -15.13 45.21 16.54
C ALA A 216 -14.47 44.04 15.76
N LEU A 217 -13.32 44.26 15.12
CA LEU A 217 -12.59 43.18 14.42
C LEU A 217 -11.83 42.30 15.42
N GLU A 218 -11.33 42.88 16.51
CA GLU A 218 -10.73 42.14 17.62
C GLU A 218 -11.77 41.25 18.30
N GLU A 219 -12.96 41.80 18.61
CA GLU A 219 -14.08 41.02 19.15
C GLU A 219 -14.52 39.89 18.20
N ALA A 220 -14.61 40.17 16.89
CA ALA A 220 -14.93 39.15 15.89
C ALA A 220 -13.86 38.04 15.81
N ALA A 221 -12.57 38.38 15.98
CA ALA A 221 -11.49 37.39 16.02
C ALA A 221 -11.63 36.46 17.25
N HIS A 222 -11.92 37.01 18.43
CA HIS A 222 -12.18 36.21 19.63
C HIS A 222 -13.42 35.32 19.49
N ALA A 223 -14.50 35.85 18.93
CA ALA A 223 -15.70 35.06 18.65
C ALA A 223 -15.43 33.93 17.67
N HIS A 224 -14.61 34.16 16.64
CA HIS A 224 -14.21 33.12 15.70
C HIS A 224 -13.38 32.02 16.37
N VAL A 225 -12.44 32.38 17.26
CA VAL A 225 -11.66 31.42 18.03
C VAL A 225 -12.57 30.54 18.90
N ALA A 226 -13.52 31.13 19.63
CA ALA A 226 -14.49 30.38 20.42
C ALA A 226 -15.32 29.39 19.55
N PHE A 227 -15.67 29.78 18.33
CA PHE A 227 -16.32 28.88 17.37
C PHE A 227 -15.41 27.73 16.91
N LEU A 228 -14.13 27.99 16.64
CA LEU A 228 -13.17 26.95 16.24
C LEU A 228 -12.95 25.93 17.37
N ASP A 229 -12.86 26.40 18.63
CA ASP A 229 -12.72 25.55 19.80
C ASP A 229 -13.97 24.68 20.02
N ASP A 230 -15.17 25.25 19.89
CA ASP A 230 -16.42 24.49 19.97
C ASP A 230 -16.51 23.44 18.86
N LEU A 231 -16.14 23.81 17.63
CA LEU A 231 -16.14 22.89 16.48
C LEU A 231 -15.17 21.72 16.69
N ALA A 232 -13.98 21.99 17.23
CA ALA A 232 -12.98 20.96 17.55
C ALA A 232 -13.40 20.08 18.74
N GLY A 233 -14.15 20.63 19.70
CA GLY A 233 -14.65 19.91 20.87
C GLY A 233 -15.82 18.97 20.55
N GLN A 234 -16.69 19.35 19.61
CA GLN A 234 -17.91 18.59 19.29
C GLN A 234 -17.71 17.52 18.21
N ARG A 235 -16.73 17.67 17.32
CA ARG A 235 -16.59 16.81 16.12
C ARG A 235 -15.15 16.40 15.88
N GLU A 236 -14.97 15.17 15.43
CA GLU A 236 -13.69 14.76 14.85
C GLU A 236 -13.58 15.35 13.43
N LEU A 237 -12.80 16.42 13.31
CA LEU A 237 -12.53 17.07 12.03
C LEU A 237 -11.45 16.29 11.28
N LEU A 238 -11.78 15.83 10.08
CA LEU A 238 -10.88 15.05 9.24
C LEU A 238 -10.63 15.76 7.92
N HIS A 239 -9.35 16.04 7.63
CA HIS A 239 -8.90 16.41 6.30
C HIS A 239 -8.61 15.14 5.51
N ARG A 240 -9.19 15.03 4.32
CA ARG A 240 -8.96 13.91 3.41
C ARG A 240 -8.11 14.36 2.24
N GLN A 241 -6.96 13.74 2.08
CA GLN A 241 -6.12 13.88 0.90
C GLN A 241 -6.29 12.62 0.04
N VAL A 242 -6.79 12.78 -1.17
CA VAL A 242 -6.90 11.70 -2.15
C VAL A 242 -5.81 11.89 -3.19
N THR A 243 -4.96 10.88 -3.35
CA THR A 243 -3.91 10.86 -4.38
C THR A 243 -4.08 9.62 -5.24
N VAL A 244 -4.13 9.83 -6.54
CA VAL A 244 -4.18 8.77 -7.55
C VAL A 244 -2.82 8.69 -8.22
N ALA A 245 -2.15 7.56 -8.09
CA ALA A 245 -0.90 7.27 -8.76
C ALA A 245 -1.19 6.38 -9.98
N VAL A 246 -0.80 6.83 -11.17
CA VAL A 246 -0.92 6.06 -12.42
C VAL A 246 0.47 5.73 -12.94
N ARG A 247 0.79 4.43 -13.02
CA ARG A 247 2.12 3.95 -13.38
C ARG A 247 2.13 3.39 -14.79
N SER A 248 3.14 3.80 -15.58
CA SER A 248 3.41 3.23 -16.89
C SER A 248 4.87 2.77 -17.02
N ARG A 249 5.05 1.57 -17.58
CA ARG A 249 6.36 1.07 -18.03
C ARG A 249 6.68 1.42 -19.49
N ARG A 250 5.73 2.00 -20.22
CA ARG A 250 5.89 2.38 -21.64
C ARG A 250 6.63 3.71 -21.83
N GLY A 251 6.91 4.43 -20.74
CA GLY A 251 7.65 5.69 -20.74
C GLY A 251 6.90 6.85 -20.09
N ALA A 252 7.62 7.96 -19.88
CA ALA A 252 7.14 9.16 -19.21
C ALA A 252 5.93 9.79 -19.92
N HIS A 253 5.94 9.87 -21.26
CA HIS A 253 4.83 10.44 -22.03
C HIS A 253 3.50 9.68 -21.81
N HIS A 254 3.56 8.34 -21.76
CA HIS A 254 2.38 7.52 -21.48
C HIS A 254 1.89 7.75 -20.05
N ALA A 255 2.78 7.83 -19.06
CA ALA A 255 2.40 8.13 -17.67
C ALA A 255 1.76 9.51 -17.53
N ALA A 256 2.30 10.54 -18.20
CA ALA A 256 1.71 11.88 -18.23
C ALA A 256 0.32 11.89 -18.89
N HIS A 257 0.17 11.18 -20.01
CA HIS A 257 -1.12 11.06 -20.70
C HIS A 257 -2.18 10.43 -19.78
N HIS A 258 -1.83 9.34 -19.10
CA HIS A 258 -2.70 8.67 -18.13
C HIS A 258 -3.07 9.54 -16.94
N ALA A 259 -2.13 10.35 -16.43
CA ALA A 259 -2.42 11.28 -15.34
C ALA A 259 -3.41 12.36 -15.80
N ALA A 260 -3.24 12.89 -17.00
CA ALA A 260 -4.18 13.85 -17.59
C ALA A 260 -5.55 13.23 -17.90
N GLU A 261 -5.59 11.97 -18.35
CA GLU A 261 -6.83 11.22 -18.55
C GLU A 261 -7.57 11.01 -17.21
N ALA A 262 -6.86 10.61 -16.16
CA ALA A 262 -7.43 10.47 -14.82
C ALA A 262 -8.03 11.79 -14.33
N VAL A 263 -7.36 12.93 -14.52
CA VAL A 263 -7.92 14.26 -14.19
C VAL A 263 -9.23 14.50 -14.93
N ARG A 264 -9.27 14.27 -16.25
CA ARG A 264 -10.48 14.48 -17.06
C ARG A 264 -11.63 13.56 -16.64
N ALA A 265 -11.32 12.29 -16.41
CA ALA A 265 -12.32 11.30 -16.03
C ALA A 265 -12.90 11.58 -14.64
N LEU A 266 -12.05 11.96 -13.67
CA LEU A 266 -12.47 12.36 -12.33
C LEU A 266 -13.27 13.67 -12.35
N ALA A 267 -12.88 14.64 -13.17
CA ALA A 267 -13.65 15.87 -13.35
C ALA A 267 -15.06 15.59 -13.90
N GLY A 268 -15.19 14.63 -14.82
CA GLY A 268 -16.49 14.14 -15.29
C GLY A 268 -17.34 13.44 -14.21
N CYS A 269 -16.72 13.07 -13.08
CA CYS A 269 -17.37 12.55 -11.89
C CYS A 269 -17.53 13.64 -10.80
N GLU A 270 -17.47 14.92 -11.17
CA GLU A 270 -17.52 16.05 -10.23
C GLU A 270 -16.46 15.98 -9.12
N VAL A 271 -15.35 15.29 -9.37
CA VAL A 271 -14.20 15.25 -8.46
C VAL A 271 -13.14 16.19 -9.01
N PRO A 272 -12.95 17.38 -8.42
CA PRO A 272 -11.84 18.25 -8.78
C PRO A 272 -10.52 17.50 -8.67
N ALA A 273 -9.75 17.50 -9.74
CA ALA A 273 -8.48 16.81 -9.80
C ALA A 273 -7.43 17.65 -10.54
N ARG A 274 -6.17 17.50 -10.15
CA ARG A 274 -5.03 18.13 -10.83
C ARG A 274 -3.80 17.22 -10.75
N VAL A 275 -2.95 17.29 -11.76
CA VAL A 275 -1.62 16.66 -11.72
C VAL A 275 -0.77 17.40 -10.68
N LEU A 276 0.05 16.67 -9.92
CA LEU A 276 1.01 17.19 -8.95
C LEU A 276 2.37 17.45 -9.58
#